data_AF-A0A3S0QI49-F1
#
_entry.id   AF-A0A3S0QI49-F1
#
_cell.length_a   1.000
_cell.length_b   1.000
_cell.length_c   1.000
_cell.angle_alpha   90.00
_cell.angle_beta   90.00
_cell.angle_gamma   90.00
#
_symmetry.space_group_name_H-M   'P 1'
#
loop_
_entity.id
_entity.type
_entity.pdbx_description
1 polymer ?
#
loop_
_entity_poly.entity_id
_entity_poly.type
_entity_poly.pdbx_seq_one_letter_code
_entity_poly.pdbx_strand_id
1 'polypeptide(L)'
;MATAAWKRGAFLLARLVETAGQGMRVRKLGGHRAGEIRLTRFLRNDAVNPQEMIEQAALRTAGRSADRHILAIQDTTVVRSSGGGGLYLHAVIGVDADDGAIIGAVHGQFLSRD
;
A
#
# COMPACT_ATOMS: atom_id res chain seq x y z
N MET A 1 -23.14 7.70 0.06
CA MET A 1 -22.80 6.28 0.34
C MET A 1 -21.28 6.03 0.52
N ALA A 2 -20.49 6.97 1.07
CA ALA A 2 -19.02 6.84 1.18
C ALA A 2 -18.51 6.23 2.50
N THR A 3 -19.37 5.91 3.48
CA THR A 3 -18.96 5.59 4.86
C THR A 3 -18.50 4.14 5.09
N ALA A 4 -18.69 3.23 4.13
CA ALA A 4 -18.38 1.81 4.31
C ALA A 4 -17.03 1.38 3.70
N ALA A 5 -16.48 2.12 2.74
CA ALA A 5 -15.23 1.76 2.06
C ALA A 5 -14.01 2.08 2.95
N TRP A 6 -13.96 3.28 3.56
CA TRP A 6 -12.86 3.66 4.44
C TRP A 6 -12.73 2.73 5.65
N LYS A 7 -13.85 2.26 6.23
CA LYS A 7 -13.85 1.27 7.32
C LYS A 7 -13.24 -0.07 6.89
N ARG A 8 -13.46 -0.47 5.63
CA ARG A 8 -12.91 -1.70 5.06
C ARG A 8 -11.42 -1.57 4.73
N GLY A 9 -11.00 -0.43 4.18
CA GLY A 9 -9.57 -0.12 3.96
C GLY A 9 -8.80 -0.01 5.28
N ALA A 10 -9.36 0.64 6.29
CA ALA A 10 -8.80 0.70 7.64
C ALA A 10 -8.68 -0.70 8.27
N PHE A 11 -9.70 -1.55 8.08
CA PHE A 11 -9.62 -2.94 8.52
C PHE A 11 -8.49 -3.70 7.81
N LEU A 12 -8.33 -3.57 6.49
CA LEU A 12 -7.20 -4.18 5.76
C LEU A 12 -5.86 -3.71 6.32
N LEU A 13 -5.67 -2.39 6.49
CA LEU A 13 -4.43 -1.82 7.01
C LEU A 13 -4.11 -2.34 8.42
N ALA A 14 -5.10 -2.36 9.32
CA ALA A 14 -4.92 -2.88 10.67
C ALA A 14 -4.44 -4.34 10.66
N ARG A 15 -5.03 -5.18 9.79
CA ARG A 15 -4.63 -6.59 9.65
C ARG A 15 -3.24 -6.74 9.04
N LEU A 16 -2.84 -5.88 8.11
CA LEU A 16 -1.47 -5.87 7.55
C LEU A 16 -0.42 -5.51 8.60
N VAL A 17 -0.71 -4.52 9.46
CA VAL A 17 0.17 -4.11 10.56
C VAL A 17 0.26 -5.19 11.61
N GLU A 18 -0.86 -5.75 12.05
CA GLU A 18 -0.90 -6.81 13.07
C GLU A 18 -0.17 -8.08 12.64
N THR A 19 -0.21 -8.40 11.34
CA THR A 19 0.51 -9.55 10.80
C THR A 19 1.96 -9.23 10.42
N ALA A 20 2.43 -8.00 10.61
CA ALA A 20 3.74 -7.51 10.18
C ALA A 20 4.06 -7.84 8.71
N GLY A 21 3.05 -7.82 7.83
CA GLY A 21 3.22 -8.24 6.43
C GLY A 21 3.45 -9.74 6.22
N GLN A 22 3.35 -10.58 7.25
CA GLN A 22 3.57 -12.01 7.15
C GLN A 22 2.31 -12.77 6.73
N GLY A 23 2.43 -13.51 5.63
CA GLY A 23 1.36 -14.37 5.12
C GLY A 23 0.22 -13.56 4.51
N MET A 24 0.52 -12.92 3.39
CA MET A 24 -0.35 -12.08 2.54
C MET A 24 -1.45 -12.86 1.80
N ARG A 25 -2.07 -13.83 2.48
CA ARG A 25 -3.27 -14.51 1.99
C ARG A 25 -4.49 -13.91 2.66
N VAL A 26 -5.51 -13.60 1.87
CA VAL A 26 -6.77 -12.98 2.35
C VAL A 26 -7.40 -13.76 3.50
N ARG A 27 -7.30 -15.10 3.50
CA ARG A 27 -7.75 -15.96 4.61
C ARG A 27 -7.02 -15.68 5.92
N LYS A 28 -5.69 -15.55 5.88
CA LYS A 28 -4.87 -15.27 7.08
C LYS A 28 -5.08 -13.83 7.56
N LEU A 29 -5.11 -12.87 6.64
CA LEU A 29 -5.42 -11.48 6.96
C LEU A 29 -6.85 -11.32 7.50
N GLY A 30 -7.80 -12.12 7.02
CA GLY A 30 -9.19 -12.08 7.47
C GLY A 30 -9.42 -12.59 8.89
N GLY A 31 -8.54 -13.45 9.41
CA GLY A 31 -8.61 -14.05 10.75
C GLY A 31 -9.75 -15.06 10.95
N HIS A 32 -10.92 -14.79 10.37
CA HIS A 32 -12.12 -15.63 10.38
C HIS A 32 -12.89 -15.47 9.06
N ARG A 33 -13.89 -16.32 8.81
CA ARG A 33 -14.62 -16.36 7.54
C ARG A 33 -15.24 -15.01 7.14
N ALA A 34 -15.88 -14.32 8.09
CA ALA A 34 -16.46 -13.01 7.81
C ALA A 34 -15.41 -11.93 7.46
N GLY A 35 -14.22 -11.97 8.07
CA GLY A 35 -13.12 -11.07 7.75
C GLY A 35 -12.52 -11.36 6.37
N GLU A 36 -12.34 -12.64 6.04
CA GLU A 36 -11.90 -13.07 4.70
C GLU A 36 -12.87 -12.61 3.60
N ILE A 37 -14.17 -12.83 3.78
CA ILE A 37 -15.20 -12.37 2.82
C ILE A 37 -15.16 -10.84 2.70
N ARG A 38 -15.03 -10.13 3.83
CA ARG A 38 -14.96 -8.66 3.85
C ARG A 38 -13.77 -8.14 3.05
N LEU A 39 -12.58 -8.68 3.28
CA LEU A 39 -11.36 -8.30 2.56
C LEU A 39 -11.45 -8.68 1.09
N THR A 40 -11.98 -9.86 0.76
CA THR A 40 -12.19 -10.30 -0.62
C THR A 40 -13.09 -9.32 -1.38
N ARG A 41 -14.21 -8.92 -0.78
CA ARG A 41 -15.14 -7.94 -1.37
C ARG A 41 -14.52 -6.55 -1.50
N PHE A 42 -13.67 -6.14 -0.57
CA PHE A 42 -12.96 -4.86 -0.65
C PHE A 42 -11.95 -4.86 -1.79
N LEU A 43 -11.09 -5.88 -1.87
CA LEU A 43 -10.02 -5.99 -2.87
C LEU A 43 -10.52 -6.27 -4.30
N ARG A 44 -11.75 -6.77 -4.45
CA ARG A 44 -12.39 -7.02 -5.76
C ARG A 44 -13.40 -5.94 -6.17
N ASN A 45 -13.48 -4.84 -5.42
CA ASN A 45 -14.39 -3.76 -5.75
C ASN A 45 -13.69 -2.82 -6.72
N ASP A 46 -14.28 -2.59 -7.89
CA ASP A 46 -13.73 -1.69 -8.93
C ASP A 46 -13.60 -0.24 -8.46
N ALA A 47 -14.38 0.16 -7.44
CA ALA A 47 -14.26 1.46 -6.79
C ALA A 47 -13.09 1.54 -5.78
N VAL A 48 -12.27 0.50 -5.64
CA VAL A 48 -11.06 0.49 -4.81
C VAL A 48 -9.84 0.47 -5.71
N ASN A 49 -9.23 1.63 -5.90
CA ASN A 49 -8.07 1.81 -6.76
C ASN A 49 -6.75 1.79 -5.95
N PRO A 50 -5.77 0.92 -6.27
CA PRO A 50 -4.45 0.96 -5.64
C PRO A 50 -3.74 2.30 -5.73
N GLN A 51 -3.94 3.04 -6.83
CA GLN A 51 -3.37 4.38 -7.02
C GLN A 51 -3.95 5.39 -6.01
N GLU A 52 -5.26 5.37 -5.78
CA GLU A 52 -5.88 6.22 -4.75
C GLU A 52 -5.38 5.81 -3.34
N MET A 53 -5.19 4.51 -3.09
CA MET A 53 -4.67 4.04 -1.80
C MET A 53 -3.26 4.60 -1.51
N ILE A 54 -2.37 4.63 -2.52
CA ILE A 54 -1.03 5.18 -2.34
C ILE A 54 -1.04 6.71 -2.25
N GLU A 55 -1.91 7.40 -2.99
CA GLU A 55 -2.08 8.85 -2.88
C GLU A 55 -2.57 9.26 -1.50
N GLN A 56 -3.53 8.54 -0.92
CA GLN A 56 -3.97 8.80 0.46
C GLN A 56 -2.86 8.54 1.48
N ALA A 57 -2.00 7.53 1.25
CA ALA A 57 -0.82 7.31 2.08
C ALA A 57 0.21 8.45 1.91
N ALA A 58 0.45 8.92 0.68
CA ALA A 58 1.35 10.01 0.35
C ALA A 58 0.90 11.33 0.96
N LEU A 59 -0.40 11.65 0.95
CA LEU A 59 -0.95 12.84 1.63
C LEU A 59 -0.65 12.81 3.13
N ARG A 60 -0.81 11.65 3.78
CA ARG A 60 -0.44 11.48 5.19
C ARG A 60 1.07 11.64 5.41
N THR A 61 1.89 11.13 4.50
CA THR A 61 3.36 11.28 4.55
C THR A 61 3.76 12.75 4.37
N ALA A 62 3.16 13.47 3.42
CA ALA A 62 3.44 14.88 3.16
C ALA A 62 3.25 15.76 4.40
N GLY A 63 2.17 15.54 5.17
CA GLY A 63 1.96 16.24 6.43
C GLY A 63 3.02 15.94 7.49
N ARG A 64 3.65 14.77 7.45
CA ARG A 64 4.76 14.39 8.37
C ARG A 64 6.12 14.89 7.88
N SER A 65 6.24 15.10 6.58
CA SER A 65 7.45 15.60 5.91
C SER A 65 7.60 17.12 6.00
N ALA A 66 6.57 17.85 6.41
CA ALA A 66 6.62 19.30 6.55
C ALA A 66 7.80 19.73 7.45
N ASP A 67 8.55 20.72 6.97
CA ASP A 67 9.71 21.32 7.64
C ASP A 67 10.89 20.36 7.91
N ARG A 68 10.95 19.22 7.20
CA ARG A 68 12.05 18.26 7.29
C ARG A 68 12.84 18.18 5.99
N HIS A 69 14.14 17.92 6.11
CA HIS A 69 14.96 17.55 4.97
C HIS A 69 14.69 16.08 4.63
N ILE A 70 13.98 15.83 3.54
CA ILE A 70 13.53 14.48 3.16
C ILE A 70 14.31 13.97 1.95
N LEU A 71 14.88 12.76 2.09
CA LEU A 71 15.36 11.95 0.99
C LEU A 71 14.21 11.15 0.40
N ALA A 72 13.93 11.36 -0.89
CA ALA A 72 12.98 10.55 -1.65
C ALA A 72 13.71 9.39 -2.32
N ILE A 73 13.74 8.23 -1.67
CA ILE A 73 14.40 7.03 -2.21
C ILE A 73 13.45 6.36 -3.20
N GLN A 74 13.92 6.16 -4.43
CA GLN A 74 13.14 5.57 -5.52
C GLN A 74 13.76 4.25 -5.95
N ASP A 75 12.91 3.25 -6.18
CA ASP A 75 13.33 1.97 -6.76
C ASP A 75 12.17 1.34 -7.54
N THR A 76 12.48 0.40 -8.42
CA THR A 76 11.49 -0.35 -9.20
C THR A 76 11.69 -1.84 -8.99
N THR A 77 10.68 -2.50 -8.43
CA THR A 77 10.73 -3.94 -8.14
C THR A 77 9.75 -4.74 -8.99
N VAL A 78 10.04 -6.02 -9.21
CA VAL A 78 9.15 -6.95 -9.91
C VAL A 78 8.17 -7.55 -8.92
N VAL A 79 6.87 -7.35 -9.13
CA VAL A 79 5.79 -7.93 -8.32
C VAL A 79 5.34 -9.27 -8.87
N ARG A 80 5.31 -9.39 -10.20
CA ARG A 80 5.03 -10.65 -10.91
C ARG A 80 5.80 -10.70 -12.22
N SER A 81 6.57 -11.76 -12.44
CA SER A 81 7.26 -12.02 -13.70
C SER A 81 6.49 -13.00 -14.57
N SER A 82 6.53 -12.81 -15.89
CA SER A 82 5.99 -13.74 -16.90
C SER A 82 7.05 -14.24 -17.88
N GLY A 83 8.35 -14.18 -17.54
CA GLY A 83 9.42 -14.75 -18.37
C GLY A 83 9.79 -13.93 -19.62
N GLY A 84 9.45 -12.64 -19.64
CA GLY A 84 9.72 -11.70 -20.75
C GLY A 84 9.08 -10.33 -20.52
N GLY A 85 8.00 -10.31 -19.74
CA GLY A 85 7.33 -9.13 -19.22
C GLY A 85 6.97 -9.31 -17.74
N GLY A 86 6.11 -8.43 -17.24
CA GLY A 86 5.63 -8.52 -15.87
C GLY A 86 4.93 -7.29 -15.35
N LEU A 87 4.47 -7.42 -14.10
CA LEU A 87 3.99 -6.32 -13.28
C LEU A 87 5.12 -5.85 -12.38
N TYR A 88 5.43 -4.57 -12.49
CA TYR A 88 6.46 -3.88 -11.71
C TYR A 88 5.78 -2.86 -10.81
N LEU A 89 6.42 -2.55 -9.69
CA LEU A 89 6.05 -1.46 -8.81
C LEU A 89 7.23 -0.49 -8.76
N HIS A 90 7.05 0.70 -9.32
CA HIS A 90 7.91 1.84 -9.05
C HIS A 90 7.45 2.47 -7.74
N ALA A 91 8.29 2.46 -6.71
CA ALA A 91 7.93 2.95 -5.38
C ALA A 91 8.89 4.06 -4.94
N VAL A 92 8.35 5.00 -4.17
CA VAL A 92 9.13 6.07 -3.54
C VAL A 92 8.83 6.12 -2.05
N ILE A 93 9.89 6.03 -1.24
CA ILE A 93 9.82 6.10 0.22
C ILE A 93 10.54 7.38 0.68
N GLY A 94 9.85 8.16 1.50
CA GLY A 94 10.42 9.33 2.15
C GLY A 94 11.15 8.93 3.42
N VAL A 95 12.40 9.36 3.53
CA VAL A 95 13.29 9.11 4.67
C VAL A 95 13.80 10.45 5.18
N ASP A 96 13.83 10.62 6.50
CA ASP A 96 14.43 11.78 7.15
C ASP A 96 15.94 11.78 6.88
N ALA A 97 16.48 12.88 6.35
CA ALA A 97 17.87 12.97 5.97
C ALA A 97 18.81 12.99 7.19
N ASP A 98 18.33 13.41 8.35
CA ASP A 98 19.17 13.63 9.52
C ASP A 98 19.43 12.32 10.29
N ASP A 99 18.40 11.51 10.48
CA ASP A 99 18.47 10.28 11.29
C ASP A 99 18.15 8.98 10.52
N GLY A 100 17.77 9.09 9.24
CA GLY A 100 17.42 7.93 8.42
C GLY A 100 16.06 7.31 8.75
N ALA A 101 15.21 7.97 9.54
CA ALA A 101 13.89 7.45 9.89
C ALA A 101 12.97 7.40 8.66
N ILE A 102 12.26 6.28 8.51
CA ILE A 102 11.24 6.14 7.45
C ILE A 102 10.02 6.98 7.83
N ILE A 103 9.73 8.01 7.03
CA ILE A 103 8.55 8.87 7.22
C ILE A 103 7.30 8.21 6.63
N GLY A 104 7.44 7.58 5.46
CA GLY A 104 6.37 6.82 4.82
C GLY A 104 6.49 6.74 3.30
N ALA A 105 5.49 6.13 2.67
CA ALA A 105 5.39 6.10 1.22
C ALA A 105 5.05 7.49 0.67
N VAL A 106 5.78 7.92 -0.36
CA VAL A 106 5.62 9.22 -1.03
C VAL A 106 4.96 9.05 -2.39
N HIS A 107 5.26 7.96 -3.08
CA HIS A 107 4.65 7.63 -4.37
C HIS A 107 4.71 6.12 -4.62
N GLY A 108 3.85 5.66 -5.52
CA GLY A 108 3.88 4.29 -6.02
C GLY A 108 3.08 4.22 -7.30
N GLN A 109 3.58 3.47 -8.28
CA GLN A 109 2.91 3.25 -9.54
C GLN A 109 3.18 1.83 -10.02
N PHE A 110 2.11 1.13 -10.39
CA PHE A 110 2.24 -0.13 -11.11
C PHE A 110 2.59 0.14 -12.57
N LEU A 111 3.62 -0.53 -13.06
CA LEU A 111 4.06 -0.48 -14.45
C LEU A 111 3.94 -1.89 -15.04
N SER A 112 3.52 -1.99 -16.29
CA SER A 112 3.46 -3.25 -17.03
C SER A 112 4.44 -3.22 -18.19
N ARG A 113 5.08 -4.37 -18.43
CA ARG A 113 5.83 -4.62 -19.65
C ARG A 113 5.28 -5.90 -20.27
N ASP A 114 4.91 -5.81 -21.54
CA ASP A 114 4.45 -6.94 -22.36
C ASP A 114 5.64 -7.67 -22.98
#